data_AF-A0A2K5NZX7-F1
#
_entry.id   AF-A0A2K5NZX7-F1
#
_cell.length_a   1.000
_cell.length_b   1.000
_cell.length_c   1.000
_cell.angle_alpha   90.00
_cell.angle_beta   90.00
_cell.angle_gamma   90.00
#
_symmetry.space_group_name_H-M   'P 1'
#
loop_
_entity.id
_entity.type
_entity.pdbx_description
1 polymer ?
#
loop_
_entity_poly.entity_id
_entity_poly.type
_entity_poly.pdbx_seq_one_letter_code
_entity_poly.pdbx_strand_id
1 'polypeptide(L)'
;MAVQISKKRKFVTDGIFKAELNEFLTWELAEECYSGVEVTEIIILATRTQNVLGEKGPRIPELTAVVQKRFGFPEGSVELYAEKVATRGLCAISLRYKLLGGLAVRRAVGSQSHLQCPSPHSITGSPWQLYSGIWILLCKDL
;
A
#
# COMPACT_ATOMS: atom_id res chain seq x y z
N MET A 1 -32.16 14.89 11.23
CA MET A 1 -31.81 16.25 11.72
C MET A 1 -30.30 16.36 11.74
N ALA A 2 -29.72 17.36 11.06
CA ALA A 2 -28.26 17.54 11.08
C ALA A 2 -27.84 18.12 12.43
N VAL A 3 -27.13 17.32 13.23
CA VAL A 3 -26.58 17.79 14.52
C VAL A 3 -25.58 18.90 14.22
N GLN A 4 -25.82 20.10 14.76
CA GLN A 4 -24.89 21.22 14.61
C GLN A 4 -23.65 20.98 15.49
N ILE A 5 -22.61 20.42 14.88
CA ILE A 5 -21.33 20.11 15.54
C ILE A 5 -20.33 21.25 15.27
N SER A 6 -19.64 21.69 16.32
CA SER A 6 -18.55 22.68 16.18
C SER A 6 -17.45 22.18 15.24
N LYS A 7 -16.80 23.06 14.48
CA LYS A 7 -15.73 22.69 13.53
C LYS A 7 -14.63 21.83 14.16
N LYS A 8 -14.20 22.15 15.38
CA LYS A 8 -13.18 21.37 16.11
C LYS A 8 -13.62 19.93 16.36
N ARG A 9 -14.86 19.73 16.82
CA ARG A 9 -15.40 18.38 17.08
C ARG A 9 -15.60 17.59 15.79
N LYS A 10 -15.95 18.25 14.67
CA LYS A 10 -16.02 17.61 13.34
C LYS A 10 -14.66 17.05 12.92
N PHE A 11 -13.59 17.84 12.97
CA PHE A 11 -12.24 17.33 12.62
C PHE A 11 -11.78 16.18 13.50
N VAL A 12 -12.14 16.20 14.79
CA VAL A 12 -11.81 15.10 15.71
C VAL A 12 -12.60 13.84 15.35
N THR A 13 -13.91 13.95 15.08
CA THR A 13 -14.72 12.80 14.67
C THR A 13 -14.27 12.23 13.34
N ASP A 14 -13.92 13.08 12.37
CA ASP A 14 -13.45 12.65 11.05
C ASP A 14 -12.07 11.99 11.15
N GLY A 15 -11.20 12.49 12.03
CA GLY A 15 -9.90 11.90 12.32
C GLY A 15 -9.99 10.54 13.01
N ILE A 16 -10.89 10.40 13.99
CA ILE A 16 -11.16 9.12 14.67
C ILE A 16 -11.70 8.10 13.67
N PHE A 17 -12.65 8.51 12.81
CA PHE A 17 -13.20 7.66 11.77
C PHE A 17 -12.12 7.15 10.80
N LYS A 18 -11.23 8.05 10.33
CA LYS A 18 -10.10 7.66 9.47
C LYS A 18 -9.16 6.69 10.17
N ALA A 19 -8.84 6.92 11.44
CA ALA A 19 -7.94 6.05 12.21
C ALA A 19 -8.53 4.65 12.42
N GLU A 20 -9.82 4.57 12.76
CA GLU A 20 -10.52 3.31 12.99
C GLU A 20 -10.62 2.47 11.71
N LEU A 21 -10.98 3.10 10.58
CA LEU A 21 -10.97 2.45 9.27
C LEU A 21 -9.59 1.95 8.89
N ASN A 22 -8.57 2.77 9.13
CA ASN A 22 -7.21 2.41 8.78
C ASN A 22 -6.70 1.21 9.60
N GLU A 23 -7.00 1.15 10.90
CA GLU A 23 -6.71 -0.03 11.73
C GLU A 23 -7.44 -1.27 11.19
N PHE A 24 -8.76 -1.19 11.00
CA PHE A 24 -9.56 -2.30 10.50
C PHE A 24 -8.99 -2.89 9.19
N LEU A 25 -8.66 -2.03 8.22
CA LEU A 25 -8.13 -2.46 6.92
C LEU A 25 -6.68 -2.94 7.00
N THR A 26 -5.88 -2.42 7.94
CA THR A 26 -4.51 -2.91 8.16
C THR A 26 -4.50 -4.36 8.65
N TRP A 27 -5.47 -4.76 9.48
CA TRP A 27 -5.59 -6.15 9.94
C TRP A 27 -6.15 -7.08 8.85
N GLU A 28 -7.25 -6.70 8.19
CA GLU A 28 -7.90 -7.57 7.21
C GLU A 28 -7.12 -7.73 5.90
N LEU A 29 -6.32 -6.73 5.53
CA LEU A 29 -5.52 -6.72 4.30
C LEU A 29 -4.01 -6.78 4.59
N ALA A 30 -3.63 -7.27 5.77
CA ALA A 30 -2.23 -7.40 6.19
C ALA A 30 -1.40 -8.20 5.17
N GLU A 31 -1.98 -9.24 4.58
CA GLU A 31 -1.30 -10.12 3.62
C GLU A 31 -1.10 -9.48 2.24
N GLU A 32 -1.85 -8.42 1.93
CA GLU A 32 -1.94 -7.83 0.59
C GLU A 32 -1.08 -6.58 0.42
N CYS A 33 -0.31 -6.26 1.46
CA CYS A 33 0.54 -5.08 1.55
C CYS A 33 -0.27 -3.80 1.32
N TYR A 34 -1.31 -3.64 2.15
CA TYR A 34 -2.08 -2.41 2.28
C TYR A 34 -1.17 -1.21 2.59
N SER A 35 -1.39 -0.08 1.92
CA SER A 35 -0.56 1.12 2.04
C SER A 35 -1.29 2.31 2.68
N GLY A 36 -2.62 2.35 2.62
CA GLY A 36 -3.39 3.46 3.15
C GLY A 36 -4.78 3.58 2.52
N VAL A 37 -5.57 4.47 3.12
CA VAL A 37 -6.95 4.80 2.72
C VAL A 37 -7.16 6.30 2.70
N GLU A 38 -7.85 6.74 1.66
CA GLU A 38 -8.37 8.09 1.50
C GLU A 38 -9.89 8.08 1.78
N VAL A 39 -10.41 9.14 2.39
CA VAL A 39 -11.76 9.15 3.02
C VAL A 39 -12.74 10.08 2.27
N THR A 40 -12.43 10.46 1.02
CA THR A 40 -13.37 11.16 0.12
C THR A 40 -14.31 10.15 -0.53
N GLU A 41 -13.72 9.07 -1.02
CA GLU A 41 -14.31 7.80 -1.43
C GLU A 41 -13.34 6.76 -0.85
N ILE A 42 -13.83 5.66 -0.25
CA ILE A 42 -12.92 4.74 0.44
C ILE A 42 -12.13 3.96 -0.61
N ILE A 43 -10.94 4.46 -0.92
CA ILE A 43 -10.01 3.85 -1.88
C ILE A 43 -8.96 3.08 -1.09
N ILE A 44 -8.92 1.77 -1.30
CA ILE A 44 -7.96 0.85 -0.73
C ILE A 44 -6.72 0.85 -1.63
N LEU A 45 -5.61 1.36 -1.12
CA LEU A 45 -4.33 1.33 -1.79
C LEU A 45 -3.62 0.01 -1.47
N ALA A 46 -3.54 -0.89 -2.45
CA ALA A 46 -2.89 -2.19 -2.28
C ALA A 46 -1.95 -2.53 -3.44
N THR A 47 -0.94 -3.36 -3.17
CA THR A 47 0.00 -3.82 -4.22
C THR A 47 -0.58 -4.96 -5.08
N ARG A 48 -1.45 -5.78 -4.47
CA ARG A 48 -2.12 -6.96 -5.03
C ARG A 48 -3.63 -6.76 -5.03
N THR A 49 -4.13 -5.92 -5.93
CA THR A 49 -5.58 -5.61 -6.04
C THR A 49 -6.45 -6.84 -6.33
N GLN A 50 -5.92 -7.87 -7.02
CA GLN A 50 -6.63 -9.12 -7.28
C GLN A 50 -7.03 -9.86 -5.99
N ASN A 51 -6.19 -9.81 -4.95
CA ASN A 51 -6.48 -10.47 -3.68
C ASN A 51 -7.53 -9.68 -2.86
N VAL A 52 -7.50 -8.34 -2.97
CA VAL A 52 -8.50 -7.43 -2.37
C VAL A 52 -9.88 -7.70 -2.96
N LEU A 53 -9.95 -7.98 -4.27
CA LEU A 53 -11.18 -8.37 -4.97
C LEU A 53 -11.63 -9.79 -4.58
N GLY A 54 -10.68 -10.71 -4.32
CA GLY A 54 -10.95 -12.13 -4.08
C GLY A 54 -11.21 -12.91 -5.38
N GLU A 55 -11.36 -14.23 -5.29
CA GLU A 55 -11.43 -15.14 -6.45
C GLU A 55 -12.55 -14.81 -7.46
N LYS A 56 -13.63 -14.15 -7.00
CA LYS A 56 -14.80 -13.77 -7.83
C LYS A 56 -15.37 -12.38 -7.53
N GLY A 57 -14.65 -11.53 -6.77
CA GLY A 57 -15.15 -10.20 -6.40
C GLY A 57 -16.08 -10.05 -5.17
N PRO A 58 -16.47 -11.07 -4.37
CA PRO A 58 -17.43 -10.86 -3.28
C PRO A 58 -16.84 -10.15 -2.05
N ARG A 59 -15.51 -10.08 -1.93
CA ARG A 59 -14.85 -9.54 -0.74
C ARG A 59 -15.10 -8.05 -0.54
N ILE A 60 -15.22 -7.27 -1.63
CA ILE A 60 -15.50 -5.84 -1.55
C ILE A 60 -16.92 -5.55 -1.01
N PRO A 61 -18.01 -6.16 -1.54
CA PRO A 61 -19.33 -5.97 -0.96
C PRO A 61 -19.48 -6.56 0.46
N GLU A 62 -18.69 -7.56 0.83
CA GLU A 62 -18.61 -8.02 2.22
C GLU A 62 -17.97 -6.97 3.13
N LEU A 63 -16.85 -6.38 2.71
CA LEU A 63 -16.18 -5.31 3.43
C LEU A 63 -17.06 -4.05 3.54
N THR A 64 -17.80 -3.67 2.49
CA THR A 64 -18.76 -2.56 2.56
C THR A 64 -19.84 -2.86 3.59
N ALA A 65 -20.38 -4.08 3.62
CA ALA A 65 -21.40 -4.48 4.59
C ALA A 65 -20.89 -4.45 6.04
N VAL A 66 -19.64 -4.86 6.29
CA VAL A 66 -19.02 -4.77 7.62
C VAL A 66 -18.84 -3.32 8.05
N VAL A 67 -18.34 -2.46 7.16
CA VAL A 67 -18.17 -1.03 7.42
C VAL A 67 -19.52 -0.36 7.69
N GLN A 68 -20.53 -0.61 6.86
CA GLN A 68 -21.88 -0.07 7.06
C GLN A 68 -22.48 -0.48 8.41
N LYS A 69 -22.35 -1.75 8.80
CA LYS A 69 -22.85 -2.25 10.09
C LYS A 69 -22.09 -1.68 11.29
N ARG A 70 -20.77 -1.47 11.19
CA ARG A 70 -19.96 -0.93 12.30
C ARG A 70 -20.20 0.55 12.54
N PHE A 71 -20.32 1.34 11.48
CA PHE A 71 -20.49 2.79 11.58
C PHE A 71 -21.95 3.26 11.53
N GLY A 72 -22.90 2.34 11.31
CA GLY A 72 -24.33 2.66 11.28
C GLY A 72 -24.76 3.51 10.09
N PHE A 73 -24.06 3.38 8.96
CA PHE A 73 -24.42 4.08 7.73
C PHE A 73 -25.64 3.43 7.05
N PRO A 74 -26.51 4.21 6.37
CA PRO A 74 -27.58 3.65 5.56
C PRO A 74 -27.02 2.85 4.37
N GLU A 75 -27.74 1.81 3.97
CA GLU A 75 -27.34 0.93 2.86
C GLU A 75 -27.10 1.73 1.57
N GLY A 76 -25.98 1.44 0.89
CA GLY A 76 -25.63 2.09 -0.39
C GLY A 76 -25.02 3.48 -0.29
N SER A 77 -24.75 4.00 0.91
CA SER A 77 -24.07 5.30 1.09
C SER A 77 -22.54 5.24 0.99
N VAL A 78 -21.95 4.05 1.08
CA VAL A 78 -20.51 3.82 1.11
C VAL A 78 -20.12 2.84 0.01
N GLU A 79 -19.25 3.29 -0.88
CA GLU A 79 -18.63 2.48 -1.94
C GLU A 79 -17.13 2.33 -1.66
N LEU A 80 -16.61 1.11 -1.86
CA LEU A 80 -15.20 0.76 -1.70
C LEU A 80 -14.56 0.56 -3.07
N TYR A 81 -13.42 1.20 -3.31
CA TYR A 81 -12.62 1.06 -4.52
C TYR A 81 -11.24 0.48 -4.19
N ALA A 82 -10.62 -0.23 -5.13
CA ALA A 82 -9.27 -0.76 -4.96
C ALA A 82 -8.34 -0.20 -6.04
N GLU A 83 -7.32 0.54 -5.61
CA GLU A 83 -6.31 1.10 -6.50
C GLU A 83 -4.95 0.43 -6.28
N LYS A 84 -4.21 0.25 -7.38
CA LYS A 84 -2.92 -0.42 -7.39
C LYS A 84 -1.79 0.58 -7.11
N VAL A 85 -1.03 0.33 -6.05
CA VAL A 85 0.17 1.12 -5.72
C VAL A 85 1.29 0.89 -6.75
N ALA A 86 1.86 1.97 -7.30
CA ALA A 86 2.92 1.93 -8.31
C ALA A 86 4.24 1.35 -7.78
N THR A 87 4.66 1.69 -6.55
CA THR A 87 5.94 1.30 -5.94
C THR A 87 5.80 0.11 -4.98
N ARG A 88 5.61 -1.08 -5.55
CA ARG A 88 5.32 -2.34 -4.83
C ARG A 88 6.30 -2.76 -3.71
N GLY A 89 7.53 -2.26 -3.68
CA GLY A 89 8.57 -2.71 -2.76
C GLY A 89 8.84 -1.82 -1.54
N LEU A 90 8.17 -0.66 -1.39
CA LEU A 90 8.41 0.29 -0.28
C LEU A 90 7.40 0.15 0.87
N CYS A 91 6.35 -0.65 0.72
CA CYS A 91 5.40 -0.84 1.80
C CYS A 91 6.08 -1.52 2.99
N ALA A 92 5.93 -0.95 4.20
CA ALA A 92 6.53 -1.48 5.43
C ALA A 92 6.18 -2.96 5.67
N ILE A 93 4.96 -3.34 5.27
CA ILE A 93 4.44 -4.71 5.36
C ILE A 93 5.16 -5.62 4.34
N SER A 94 5.41 -5.15 3.12
CA SER A 94 6.11 -5.96 2.10
C SER A 94 7.59 -6.17 2.45
N LEU A 95 8.22 -5.20 3.11
CA LEU A 95 9.57 -5.37 3.67
C LEU A 95 9.58 -6.41 4.79
N ARG A 96 8.59 -6.43 5.71
CA ARG A 96 8.48 -7.45 6.76
C ARG A 96 8.46 -8.86 6.17
N TYR A 97 7.63 -9.11 5.16
CA TYR A 97 7.58 -10.43 4.51
C TYR A 97 8.91 -10.83 3.83
N LYS A 98 9.58 -9.89 3.15
CA LYS A 98 10.89 -10.13 2.54
C LYS A 98 11.97 -10.46 3.57
N LEU A 99 11.97 -9.76 4.71
CA LEU A 99 12.93 -10.00 5.79
C LEU A 99 12.69 -11.32 6.50
N LEU A 100 11.42 -11.68 6.76
CA LEU A 100 11.07 -12.99 7.33
C LEU A 100 11.41 -14.14 6.36
N GLY A 101 11.35 -13.89 5.05
CA GLY A 101 11.80 -14.83 4.01
C GLY A 101 13.32 -14.99 3.89
N GLY A 102 14.11 -14.40 4.79
CA GLY A 102 15.57 -14.54 4.83
C GLY A 102 16.34 -13.69 3.82
N LEU A 103 15.69 -12.71 3.15
CA LEU A 103 16.41 -11.79 2.27
C LEU A 103 17.25 -10.81 3.10
N ALA A 104 18.52 -10.67 2.71
CA ALA A 104 19.40 -9.65 3.29
C ALA A 104 18.81 -8.24 3.13
N VAL A 105 18.86 -7.44 4.20
CA VAL A 105 18.25 -6.09 4.28
C VAL A 105 18.65 -5.20 3.10
N ARG A 106 19.93 -5.23 2.70
CA ARG A 106 20.44 -4.44 1.56
C ARG A 106 19.83 -4.86 0.22
N ARG A 107 19.58 -6.16 0.02
CA ARG A 107 18.91 -6.69 -1.18
C ARG A 107 17.41 -6.42 -1.15
N ALA A 108 16.77 -6.52 0.02
CA ALA A 108 15.35 -6.23 0.18
C ALA A 108 15.00 -4.78 -0.20
N VAL A 109 15.79 -3.81 0.27
CA VAL A 109 15.64 -2.38 -0.03
C VAL A 109 16.19 -2.05 -1.44
N GLY A 110 17.31 -2.66 -1.84
CA GLY A 110 17.96 -2.40 -3.13
C GLY A 110 17.25 -2.97 -4.36
N SER A 111 16.33 -3.93 -4.18
CA SER A 111 15.52 -4.51 -5.27
C SER A 111 14.66 -3.49 -6.02
N GLN A 112 14.48 -2.28 -5.48
CA GLN A 112 13.76 -1.19 -6.14
C GLN A 112 14.66 -0.17 -6.81
N SER A 113 15.84 0.13 -6.25
CA SER A 113 16.77 1.10 -6.84
C SER A 113 17.30 0.66 -8.22
N HIS A 114 17.29 -0.64 -8.52
CA HIS A 114 17.66 -1.17 -9.84
C HIS A 114 16.52 -1.15 -10.89
N LEU A 115 15.25 -1.04 -10.48
CA LEU A 115 14.11 -0.93 -11.42
C LEU A 115 13.92 0.49 -11.95
N GLN A 116 14.62 1.47 -11.36
CA GLN A 116 14.73 2.84 -11.86
C GLN A 116 16.11 3.13 -12.48
N CYS A 117 16.83 2.12 -12.98
CA CYS A 117 17.84 2.40 -13.99
C CYS A 117 17.10 2.57 -15.33
N PRO A 118 17.10 3.76 -15.95
CA PRO A 118 16.67 3.86 -17.34
C PRO A 118 17.51 2.89 -18.16
N SER A 119 16.85 2.22 -19.10
CA SER A 119 17.47 1.30 -20.06
C SER A 119 18.84 1.79 -20.54
N PRO A 120 19.88 0.93 -20.67
CA PRO A 120 21.26 1.35 -20.98
C PRO A 120 21.48 2.01 -22.36
N HIS A 121 20.44 2.18 -23.17
CA HIS A 121 20.58 2.64 -24.56
C HIS A 121 20.61 4.16 -24.75
N SER A 122 20.59 4.96 -23.68
CA SER A 122 20.58 6.44 -23.81
C SER A 122 21.67 7.18 -23.02
N ILE A 123 22.76 6.51 -22.60
CA ILE A 123 23.89 7.21 -21.96
C ILE A 123 25.20 6.80 -22.63
N THR A 124 25.43 7.28 -23.85
CA THR A 124 26.78 7.37 -24.41
C THR A 124 27.49 8.51 -23.69
N GLY A 125 28.26 8.17 -22.64
CA GLY A 125 29.31 9.04 -22.11
C GLY A 125 29.11 9.52 -20.67
N SER A 126 29.07 8.61 -19.69
CA SER A 126 29.32 8.99 -18.29
C SER A 126 30.34 8.07 -17.61
N PRO A 127 31.22 8.58 -16.71
CA PRO A 127 32.31 7.83 -16.08
C PRO A 127 31.90 6.70 -15.12
N TRP A 128 30.59 6.49 -14.92
CA TRP A 128 30.03 5.55 -13.94
C TRP A 128 30.08 4.07 -14.36
N GLN A 129 30.52 3.77 -15.58
CA GLN A 129 30.64 2.39 -16.09
C GLN A 129 31.69 1.55 -15.32
N LEU A 130 32.76 2.15 -14.80
CA LEU A 130 33.80 1.43 -14.05
C LEU A 130 33.35 1.05 -12.63
N TYR A 131 32.45 1.82 -12.02
CA TYR A 131 31.90 1.50 -10.70
C TYR A 131 30.85 0.38 -10.76
N SER A 132 30.21 0.16 -11.91
CA SER A 132 29.24 -0.92 -12.10
C SER A 132 29.91 -2.31 -12.07
N GLY A 133 31.07 -2.45 -12.73
CA GLY A 133 31.79 -3.73 -12.78
C GLY A 133 32.35 -4.17 -11.42
N ILE A 134 32.94 -3.24 -10.67
CA ILE A 134 33.50 -3.50 -9.33
C ILE A 134 32.39 -3.78 -8.32
N TRP A 135 31.24 -3.12 -8.42
CA TRP A 135 30.13 -3.36 -7.50
C TRP A 135 29.42 -4.70 -7.77
N ILE A 136 29.33 -5.13 -9.03
CA ILE A 136 28.83 -6.48 -9.39
C ILE A 136 29.78 -7.57 -8.87
N LEU A 137 31.10 -7.36 -8.95
CA LEU A 137 32.09 -8.28 -8.39
C LEU A 137 32.01 -8.35 -6.86
N LEU A 138 31.84 -7.21 -6.17
CA LEU A 138 31.73 -7.18 -4.71
C LEU A 138 30.41 -7.76 -4.16
N CYS A 139 29.37 -7.87 -5.00
CA CYS A 139 28.06 -8.42 -4.61
C CYS A 139 27.94 -9.94 -4.81
N LYS A 140 28.92 -10.59 -5.45
CA LYS A 140 28.93 -12.03 -5.73
C LYS A 140 29.57 -12.87 -4.62
N ASP A 141 30.34 -12.24 -3.73
CA ASP A 141 31.06 -12.90 -2.63
C ASP A 141 30.45 -12.61 -1.23
N LEU A 142 29.19 -12.16 -1.16
CA LEU A 142 28.43 -12.01 0.10
C LEU A 142 27.00 -12.58 0.04
#